data_AF-A0A2L0VQZ3-F1
#
_entry.id   AF-A0A2L0VQZ3-F1
#
_cell.length_a   1.000
_cell.length_b   1.000
_cell.length_c   1.000
_cell.angle_alpha   90.00
_cell.angle_beta   90.00
_cell.angle_gamma   90.00
#
_symmetry.space_group_name_H-M   'P 1'
#
loop_
_entity.id
_entity.type
_entity.pdbx_description
1 polymer ?
#
loop_
_entity_poly.entity_id
_entity_poly.type
_entity_poly.pdbx_seq_one_letter_code
_entity_poly.pdbx_strand_id
1 'polypeptide(L)'
;MTDRRDALLDAAETAPVERIARVLAGHALSRNAEGDMSSAGAAVDESWPEYTDAALAVLRTLREPSGRMVAAGDAAIWDRMITAAIEDETISDG
;
A
#
# COMPACT_ATOMS: atom_id res chain seq x y z
N MET A 1 -8.73 25.49 13.47
CA MET A 1 -7.64 25.77 12.50
C MET A 1 -6.81 24.51 12.47
N THR A 2 -7.28 23.53 11.69
CA THR A 2 -6.73 22.17 11.60
C THR A 2 -5.26 22.25 11.16
N ASP A 3 -4.35 21.60 11.87
CA ASP A 3 -2.92 21.66 11.58
C ASP A 3 -2.67 21.08 10.18
N ARG A 4 -1.75 21.66 9.41
CA ARG A 4 -1.35 21.14 8.09
C ARG A 4 -0.85 19.70 8.19
N ARG A 5 -0.38 19.28 9.37
CA ARG A 5 -0.05 17.89 9.70
C ARG A 5 -1.26 16.97 9.69
N ASP A 6 -2.40 17.40 10.23
CA ASP A 6 -3.62 16.59 10.27
C ASP A 6 -4.18 16.35 8.85
N ALA A 7 -4.06 17.34 7.97
CA ALA A 7 -4.46 17.21 6.56
C ALA A 7 -3.54 16.30 5.72
N LEU A 8 -2.31 16.04 6.17
CA LEU A 8 -1.38 15.11 5.50
C LEU A 8 -1.60 13.66 5.93
N LEU A 9 -2.15 13.44 7.13
CA LEU A 9 -2.43 12.10 7.66
C LEU A 9 -3.59 11.41 6.93
N ASP A 10 -4.49 12.19 6.33
CA ASP A 10 -5.65 11.73 5.53
C ASP A 10 -5.50 12.08 4.03
N ALA A 11 -4.25 12.15 3.52
CA ALA A 11 -3.98 12.58 2.15
C ALA A 11 -4.12 11.47 1.09
N ALA A 12 -4.26 10.21 1.52
CA ALA A 12 -4.32 9.09 0.59
C ALA A 12 -5.76 8.90 0.11
N GLU A 13 -6.02 9.15 -1.18
CA GLU A 13 -7.33 8.93 -1.81
C GLU A 13 -7.76 7.45 -1.83
N THR A 14 -6.83 6.52 -1.57
CA THR A 14 -7.02 5.07 -1.64
C THR A 14 -6.32 4.35 -0.49
N ALA A 15 -6.90 3.23 -0.07
CA ALA A 15 -6.38 2.38 1.01
C ALA A 15 -4.93 1.92 0.71
N PRO A 16 -4.08 1.72 1.73
CA PRO A 16 -2.70 1.24 1.53
C PRO A 16 -2.61 -0.05 0.69
N VAL A 17 -3.53 -1.00 0.87
CA VAL A 17 -3.60 -2.24 0.09
C VAL A 17 -3.81 -1.95 -1.39
N GLU A 18 -4.80 -1.12 -1.74
CA GLU A 18 -5.07 -0.73 -3.12
C GLU A 18 -3.84 -0.07 -3.76
N ARG A 19 -3.17 0.84 -3.04
CA ARG A 19 -1.97 1.51 -3.56
C ARG A 19 -0.85 0.53 -3.90
N ILE A 20 -0.60 -0.45 -3.03
CA ILE A 20 0.41 -1.48 -3.30
C ILE A 20 -0.05 -2.40 -4.44
N ALA A 21 -1.31 -2.81 -4.45
CA ALA A 21 -1.86 -3.68 -5.50
C ALA A 21 -1.80 -3.02 -6.89
N ARG A 22 -2.11 -1.72 -7.00
CA ARG A 22 -1.95 -0.93 -8.24
C ARG A 22 -0.49 -0.86 -8.69
N VAL A 23 0.47 -0.76 -7.75
CA VAL A 23 1.90 -0.81 -8.07
C VAL A 23 2.29 -2.18 -8.61
N LEU A 24 1.81 -3.26 -7.99
CA LEU A 24 2.09 -4.64 -8.44
C LEU A 24 1.49 -4.90 -9.83
N ALA A 25 0.24 -4.52 -10.06
CA ALA A 25 -0.40 -4.59 -11.37
C ALA A 25 0.36 -3.78 -12.43
N GLY A 26 0.77 -2.55 -12.09
CA GLY A 26 1.55 -1.69 -12.97
C GLY A 26 2.92 -2.30 -13.31
N HIS A 27 3.58 -2.92 -12.34
CA HIS A 27 4.85 -3.62 -12.54
C HIS A 27 4.71 -4.81 -13.50
N ALA A 28 3.61 -5.57 -13.39
CA ALA A 28 3.35 -6.74 -14.23
C ALA A 28 2.90 -6.38 -15.66
N LEU A 29 2.16 -5.28 -15.85
CA LEU A 29 1.51 -4.94 -17.12
C LEU A 29 2.28 -3.93 -17.97
N SER A 30 2.98 -2.99 -17.34
CA SER A 30 3.61 -1.86 -18.04
C SER A 30 4.92 -2.26 -18.73
N ARG A 31 5.11 -1.80 -19.98
CA ARG A 31 6.40 -1.92 -20.69
C ARG A 31 7.55 -1.15 -20.06
N ASN A 32 7.26 -0.25 -19.13
CA ASN A 32 8.28 0.47 -18.36
C ASN A 32 8.75 -0.35 -17.14
N ALA A 33 8.16 -1.53 -16.92
CA ALA A 33 8.53 -2.51 -15.92
C ALA A 33 8.66 -3.88 -16.62
N GLU A 34 8.03 -4.94 -16.09
CA GLU A 34 8.16 -6.32 -16.62
C GLU A 34 7.10 -6.69 -17.67
N GLY A 35 6.11 -5.83 -17.89
CA GLY A 35 5.07 -6.06 -18.88
C GLY A 35 5.43 -5.61 -20.29
N ASP A 36 4.44 -5.56 -21.18
CA ASP A 36 4.61 -5.18 -22.58
C ASP A 36 3.64 -4.06 -23.03
N MET A 37 2.68 -3.67 -22.19
CA MET A 37 1.70 -2.65 -22.53
C MET A 37 2.33 -1.27 -22.59
N SER A 38 2.14 -0.57 -23.71
CA SER A 38 2.60 0.82 -23.87
C SER A 38 1.85 1.84 -23.03
N SER A 39 0.62 1.53 -22.64
CA SER A 39 -0.18 2.31 -21.71
C SER A 39 -0.98 1.36 -20.84
N ALA A 40 -0.56 1.21 -19.59
CA ALA A 40 -1.14 0.22 -18.67
C ALA A 40 -2.21 0.80 -17.73
N GLY A 41 -2.43 2.13 -17.72
CA GLY A 41 -3.29 2.78 -16.71
C GLY A 41 -4.67 2.17 -16.56
N ALA A 42 -5.43 2.07 -17.66
CA ALA A 42 -6.76 1.48 -17.64
C ALA A 42 -6.76 0.00 -17.23
N ALA A 43 -5.75 -0.76 -17.66
CA ALA A 43 -5.62 -2.17 -17.27
C ALA A 43 -5.24 -2.33 -15.79
N VAL A 44 -4.45 -1.40 -15.23
CA VAL A 44 -4.16 -1.35 -13.79
C VAL A 44 -5.43 -1.04 -13.00
N ASP A 45 -6.23 -0.07 -13.44
CA ASP A 45 -7.51 0.28 -12.78
C ASP A 45 -8.48 -0.92 -12.74
N GLU A 46 -8.48 -1.76 -13.78
CA GLU A 46 -9.32 -2.96 -13.87
C GLU A 46 -8.77 -4.14 -13.06
N SER A 47 -7.46 -4.40 -13.13
CA SER A 47 -6.86 -5.64 -12.63
C SER A 47 -6.24 -5.55 -11.23
N TRP A 48 -6.04 -4.34 -10.67
CA TRP A 48 -5.42 -4.23 -9.35
C TRP A 48 -6.09 -5.06 -8.24
N PRO A 49 -7.42 -5.29 -8.22
CA PRO A 49 -8.03 -6.12 -7.17
C PRO A 49 -7.48 -7.56 -7.14
N GLU A 50 -6.96 -8.08 -8.26
CA GLU A 50 -6.34 -9.40 -8.33
C GLU A 50 -4.99 -9.48 -7.58
N TYR A 51 -4.40 -8.33 -7.23
CA TYR A 51 -3.11 -8.22 -6.56
C TYR A 51 -3.25 -7.91 -5.06
N THR A 52 -4.45 -7.88 -4.49
CA THR A 52 -4.69 -7.54 -3.07
C THR A 52 -4.02 -8.52 -2.12
N ASP A 53 -4.09 -9.82 -2.37
CA ASP A 53 -3.42 -10.85 -1.55
C ASP A 53 -1.90 -10.63 -1.50
N ALA A 54 -1.29 -10.31 -2.64
CA ALA A 54 0.13 -10.00 -2.72
C ALA A 54 0.47 -8.69 -2.00
N ALA A 55 -0.39 -7.67 -2.11
CA ALA A 55 -0.25 -6.42 -1.39
C ALA A 55 -0.35 -6.60 0.14
N LEU A 56 -1.28 -7.44 0.61
CA LEU A 56 -1.41 -7.82 2.02
C LEU A 56 -0.16 -8.56 2.50
N ALA A 57 0.41 -9.46 1.69
CA ALA A 57 1.65 -10.15 2.02
C ALA A 57 2.84 -9.17 2.19
N VAL A 58 2.93 -8.13 1.35
CA VAL A 58 3.92 -7.06 1.50
C VAL A 58 3.73 -6.32 2.82
N LEU A 59 2.51 -5.89 3.15
CA LEU A 59 2.24 -5.20 4.42
C LEU A 59 2.54 -6.07 5.64
N ARG A 60 2.17 -7.37 5.60
CA ARG A 60 2.49 -8.32 6.67
C ARG A 60 4.01 -8.45 6.86
N THR A 61 4.77 -8.47 5.78
CA THR A 61 6.24 -8.47 5.83
C THR A 61 6.79 -7.18 6.45
N LEU A 62 6.23 -6.03 6.08
CA LEU A 62 6.64 -4.73 6.63
C LEU A 62 6.35 -4.57 8.12
N ARG A 63 5.45 -5.39 8.70
CA ARG A 63 5.17 -5.39 10.14
C ARG A 63 6.40 -5.76 10.98
N GLU A 64 7.39 -6.42 10.40
CA GLU A 64 8.64 -6.81 11.06
C GLU A 64 9.76 -5.78 10.76
N PRO A 65 9.88 -4.68 11.53
CA PRO A 65 10.88 -3.66 11.25
C PRO A 65 12.31 -4.18 11.47
N SER A 66 13.22 -3.82 10.57
CA SER A 66 14.65 -4.10 10.76
C SER A 66 15.25 -3.34 11.94
N GLY A 67 16.39 -3.78 12.48
CA GLY A 67 17.08 -3.07 13.57
C GLY A 67 17.42 -1.60 13.24
N ARG A 68 17.68 -1.28 11.97
CA ARG A 68 17.89 0.12 11.52
C ARG A 68 16.61 0.96 11.59
N MET A 69 15.45 0.37 11.28
CA MET A 69 14.16 1.04 11.39
C MET A 69 13.82 1.30 12.86
N VAL A 70 14.06 0.31 13.74
CA VAL A 70 13.90 0.48 15.18
C VAL A 70 14.83 1.55 15.73
N ALA A 71 16.09 1.61 15.28
CA ALA A 71 17.02 2.65 15.70
C ALA A 71 16.62 4.07 15.24
N ALA A 72 15.81 4.17 14.19
CA ALA A 72 15.38 5.45 13.62
C ALA A 72 14.06 5.98 14.23
N GLY A 73 13.32 5.16 14.99
CA GLY A 73 11.99 5.54 15.47
C GLY A 73 11.39 4.57 16.49
N ASP A 74 10.06 4.50 16.53
CA ASP A 74 9.32 3.69 17.49
C ASP A 74 8.70 2.47 16.78
N ALA A 75 9.20 1.29 17.14
CA ALA A 75 8.74 0.02 16.59
C ALA A 75 7.27 -0.31 16.91
N ALA A 76 6.79 0.10 18.09
CA ALA A 76 5.43 -0.16 18.51
C ALA A 76 4.44 0.77 17.79
N ILE A 77 4.83 2.02 17.51
CA ILE A 77 4.04 2.91 16.64
C ILE A 77 3.96 2.33 15.23
N TRP A 78 5.09 1.89 14.68
CA TRP A 78 5.16 1.27 13.35
C TRP A 78 4.24 0.06 13.22
N ASP A 79 4.32 -0.88 14.16
CA ASP A 79 3.47 -2.08 14.19
C ASP A 79 1.97 -1.72 14.20
N ARG A 80 1.57 -0.73 15.02
CA ARG A 80 0.18 -0.24 15.04
C ARG A 80 -0.26 0.37 13.71
N MET A 81 0.61 1.15 13.05
CA MET A 81 0.29 1.76 11.76
C MET A 81 0.12 0.71 10.65
N ILE A 82 1.01 -0.28 10.60
CA ILE A 82 0.92 -1.36 9.61
C ILE A 82 -0.28 -2.27 9.89
N THR A 83 -0.59 -2.53 11.15
CA THR A 83 -1.80 -3.28 11.53
C THR A 83 -3.06 -2.54 11.09
N ALA A 84 -3.17 -1.24 11.37
CA ALA A 84 -4.29 -0.43 10.90
C ALA A 84 -4.42 -0.43 9.36
N ALA A 85 -3.29 -0.36 8.64
CA ALA A 85 -3.28 -0.42 7.18
C ALA A 85 -3.76 -1.76 6.60
N ILE A 86 -3.62 -2.86 7.35
CA ILE A 86 -4.10 -4.18 6.98
C ILE A 86 -5.59 -4.32 7.32
N GLU A 87 -6.02 -3.79 8.47
CA GLU A 87 -7.41 -3.85 8.92
C GLU A 87 -8.36 -2.99 8.06
N ASP A 88 -7.87 -1.89 7.50
CA ASP A 88 -8.62 -0.98 6.60
C ASP A 88 -9.21 -1.70 5.37
N GLU A 89 -8.56 -2.76 4.88
CA GLU A 89 -9.06 -3.58 3.79
C GLU A 89 -10.27 -4.45 4.22
N THR A 90 -10.17 -5.11 5.37
CA THR A 90 -11.25 -5.94 5.93
C THR A 90 -12.55 -5.18 6.24
N ILE A 91 -12.53 -3.85 6.32
CA ILE A 91 -13.72 -3.03 6.56
C ILE A 91 -14.45 -2.67 5.26
N SER A 92 -13.75 -2.63 4.12
CA SER A 92 -14.37 -2.30 2.82
C SER A 92 -15.14 -3.47 2.18
N ASP A 93 -14.91 -4.70 2.63
CA ASP A 93 -15.65 -5.91 2.21
C ASP A 93 -16.92 -6.20 3.06
N GLY A 94 -17.29 -5.30 3.98
CA GLY A 94 -18.41 -5.44 4.92
C GLY A 94 -19.67 -4.63 4.60
#